data_AF-A0A7K3ZVH8-F1
#
_entry.id   AF-A0A7K3ZVH8-F1
#
_cell.length_a   1.000
_cell.length_b   1.000
_cell.length_c   1.000
_cell.angle_alpha   90.00
_cell.angle_beta   90.00
_cell.angle_gamma   90.00
#
_symmetry.space_group_name_H-M   'P 1'
#
loop_
_entity.id
_entity.type
_entity.pdbx_description
1 polymer ?
#
loop_
_entity_poly.entity_id
_entity_poly.type
_entity_poly.pdbx_seq_one_letter_code
_entity_poly.pdbx_strand_id
1 'polypeptide(L)'
;MAQESQESSRESNQESIQESDQESCVFCDIVAGRIRAHRIWEDELTLCILDINPFSTGHSLVIPKRHVPWWHELSDEENSSLFKGAGIVARKMMAALRPDFICMYARGRRIAHTHIFLVPTVKGDVLDSLFNALELFQESPAHLAGLREEKAMIDAADLIRQAETE
;
A
#
# COMPACT_ATOMS: atom_id res chain seq x y z
N MET A 1 40.71 -5.09 1.31
CA MET A 1 40.80 -5.71 -0.04
C MET A 1 39.85 -6.89 -0.27
N ALA A 2 39.44 -7.69 0.73
CA ALA A 2 38.46 -8.78 0.53
C ALA A 2 36.99 -8.41 0.87
N GLN A 3 36.74 -7.24 1.48
CA GLN A 3 35.41 -6.74 1.81
C GLN A 3 34.79 -5.87 0.69
N GLU A 4 35.59 -5.02 0.05
CA GLU A 4 35.14 -4.15 -1.06
C GLU A 4 34.63 -4.92 -2.30
N SER A 5 35.09 -6.15 -2.51
CA SER A 5 34.64 -7.00 -3.63
C SER A 5 33.31 -7.71 -3.37
N GLN A 6 32.87 -7.80 -2.11
CA GLN A 6 31.59 -8.40 -1.73
C GLN A 6 30.45 -7.37 -1.66
N GLU A 7 30.74 -6.09 -1.43
CA GLU A 7 29.77 -4.99 -1.48
C GLU A 7 29.39 -4.62 -2.93
N SER A 8 30.39 -4.42 -3.80
CA SER A 8 30.17 -4.13 -5.23
C SER A 8 29.39 -5.23 -5.98
N SER A 9 29.53 -6.50 -5.55
CA SER A 9 28.78 -7.63 -6.12
C SER A 9 27.37 -7.80 -5.54
N ARG A 10 27.05 -7.16 -4.40
CA ARG A 10 25.70 -7.10 -3.82
C ARG A 10 24.90 -5.94 -4.40
N GLU A 11 25.51 -4.76 -4.54
CA GLU A 11 24.89 -3.58 -5.15
C GLU A 11 24.53 -3.85 -6.63
N SER A 12 25.45 -4.43 -7.40
CA SER A 12 25.17 -4.83 -8.80
C SER A 12 24.11 -5.93 -8.94
N ASN A 13 23.95 -6.79 -7.93
CA ASN A 13 22.86 -7.77 -7.89
C ASN A 13 21.52 -7.13 -7.47
N GLN A 14 21.54 -6.09 -6.65
CA GLN A 14 20.35 -5.37 -6.19
C GLN A 14 19.80 -4.46 -7.29
N GLU A 15 20.68 -3.76 -8.03
CA GLU A 15 20.31 -2.96 -9.20
C GLU A 15 19.75 -3.82 -10.33
N SER A 16 20.38 -4.96 -10.64
CA SER A 16 19.90 -5.86 -11.70
C SER A 16 18.59 -6.58 -11.37
N ILE A 17 18.30 -6.85 -10.09
CA ILE A 17 17.00 -7.38 -9.65
C ILE A 17 15.92 -6.28 -9.72
N GLN A 18 16.22 -5.06 -9.27
CA GLN A 18 15.29 -3.92 -9.33
C GLN A 18 14.94 -3.51 -10.77
N GLU A 19 15.91 -3.52 -11.69
CA GLU A 19 15.65 -3.26 -13.11
C GLU A 19 14.74 -4.33 -13.73
N SER A 20 14.94 -5.61 -13.41
CA SER A 20 14.12 -6.71 -13.95
C SER A 20 12.66 -6.70 -13.46
N ASP A 21 12.43 -6.24 -12.23
CA ASP A 21 11.08 -6.13 -11.64
C ASP A 21 10.31 -4.93 -12.23
N GLN A 22 10.99 -3.86 -12.64
CA GLN A 22 10.36 -2.74 -13.32
C GLN A 22 9.92 -3.09 -14.75
N GLU A 23 10.73 -3.85 -15.50
CA GLU A 23 10.41 -4.26 -16.88
C GLU A 23 9.16 -5.14 -16.98
N SER A 24 8.81 -5.85 -15.90
CA SER A 24 7.64 -6.73 -15.84
C SER A 24 6.46 -6.16 -15.03
N CYS A 25 6.55 -4.93 -14.54
CA CYS A 25 5.53 -4.34 -13.69
C CYS A 25 4.32 -3.80 -14.49
N VAL A 26 3.15 -4.42 -14.29
CA VAL A 26 1.88 -4.01 -14.91
C VAL A 26 1.48 -2.56 -14.58
N PHE A 27 1.79 -2.06 -13.39
CA PHE A 27 1.49 -0.66 -13.03
C PHE A 27 2.43 0.32 -13.74
N CYS A 28 3.70 -0.02 -13.94
CA CYS A 28 4.61 0.77 -14.77
C CYS A 28 4.11 0.84 -16.22
N ASP A 29 3.60 -0.27 -16.77
CA ASP A 29 2.98 -0.29 -18.09
C ASP A 29 1.73 0.60 -18.19
N ILE A 30 0.89 0.61 -17.16
CA ILE A 30 -0.29 1.49 -17.09
C ILE A 30 0.12 2.96 -16.98
N VAL A 31 1.10 3.27 -16.13
CA VAL A 31 1.64 4.64 -15.96
C VAL A 31 2.25 5.15 -17.27
N ALA A 32 2.98 4.29 -17.99
CA ALA A 32 3.57 4.60 -19.29
C ALA A 32 2.55 4.61 -20.46
N GLY A 33 1.29 4.23 -20.21
CA GLY A 33 0.26 4.16 -21.24
C GLY A 33 0.40 2.99 -22.22
N ARG A 34 1.22 1.98 -21.90
CA ARG A 34 1.41 0.76 -22.70
C ARG A 34 0.22 -0.20 -22.58
N ILE A 35 -0.43 -0.23 -21.42
CA ILE A 35 -1.65 -1.02 -21.17
C ILE A 35 -2.79 -0.07 -20.79
N ARG A 36 -4.01 -0.41 -21.21
CA ARG A 36 -5.22 0.37 -20.90
C ARG A 36 -5.62 0.20 -19.44
N ALA A 37 -6.02 1.30 -18.82
CA ALA A 37 -6.70 1.33 -17.53
C ALA A 37 -7.77 2.43 -17.53
N HIS A 38 -8.79 2.27 -16.69
CA HIS A 38 -9.76 3.34 -16.44
C HIS A 38 -9.19 4.33 -15.43
N ARG A 39 -8.50 5.36 -15.93
CA ARG A 39 -7.91 6.44 -15.13
C ARG A 39 -9.02 7.37 -14.63
N ILE A 40 -9.08 7.63 -13.32
CA ILE A 40 -10.14 8.45 -12.70
C ILE A 40 -9.61 9.72 -12.03
N TRP A 41 -8.32 9.76 -11.72
CA TRP A 41 -7.63 10.92 -11.19
C TRP A 41 -6.12 10.76 -11.38
N GLU A 42 -5.39 11.85 -11.56
CA GLU A 42 -3.94 11.85 -11.73
C GLU A 42 -3.39 13.23 -11.34
N ASP A 43 -2.19 13.25 -10.77
CA ASP A 43 -1.34 14.44 -10.66
C ASP A 43 0.07 14.14 -11.22
N GLU A 44 1.07 14.93 -10.87
CA GLU A 44 2.44 14.76 -11.33
C GLU A 44 3.06 13.43 -10.88
N LEU A 45 2.81 12.99 -9.64
CA LEU A 45 3.49 11.85 -9.00
C LEU A 45 2.60 10.62 -8.82
N THR A 46 1.28 10.78 -8.89
CA THR A 46 0.30 9.74 -8.54
C THR A 46 -0.73 9.57 -9.65
N LEU A 47 -1.15 8.33 -9.85
CA LEU A 47 -2.25 7.94 -10.73
C LEU A 47 -3.28 7.12 -9.93
N CYS A 48 -4.56 7.35 -10.19
CA CYS A 48 -5.64 6.52 -9.66
C CYS A 48 -6.44 5.88 -10.80
N ILE A 49 -6.66 4.57 -10.69
CA ILE A 49 -7.34 3.72 -11.68
C ILE A 49 -8.41 2.86 -11.01
N LEU A 50 -9.40 2.39 -11.78
CA LEU A 50 -10.29 1.31 -11.33
C LEU A 50 -9.56 -0.04 -11.32
N ASP A 51 -9.82 -0.87 -10.30
CA ASP A 51 -9.37 -2.26 -10.26
C ASP A 51 -10.21 -3.12 -11.23
N ILE A 52 -9.56 -4.02 -11.96
CA ILE A 52 -10.21 -4.98 -12.86
C ILE A 52 -10.80 -6.19 -12.13
N ASN A 53 -10.40 -6.43 -10.87
CA ASN A 53 -10.93 -7.44 -9.97
C ASN A 53 -11.59 -6.74 -8.76
N PRO A 54 -12.70 -6.00 -8.96
CA PRO A 54 -13.28 -5.16 -7.92
C PRO A 54 -13.95 -5.98 -6.80
N PHE A 55 -13.79 -5.55 -5.55
CA PHE A 55 -14.61 -6.05 -4.44
C PHE A 55 -16.00 -5.39 -4.41
N SER A 56 -16.10 -4.15 -4.89
CA SER A 56 -17.35 -3.38 -4.97
C SER A 56 -17.29 -2.37 -6.11
N THR A 57 -18.44 -1.78 -6.46
CA THR A 57 -18.50 -0.72 -7.46
C THR A 57 -17.62 0.45 -7.01
N GLY A 58 -16.71 0.88 -7.89
CA GLY A 58 -15.78 1.96 -7.61
C GLY A 58 -14.47 1.53 -6.93
N HIS A 59 -14.23 0.24 -6.67
CA HIS A 59 -12.93 -0.22 -6.19
C HIS A 59 -11.80 0.33 -7.08
N SER A 60 -10.93 1.13 -6.48
CA SER A 60 -9.86 1.84 -7.16
C SER A 60 -8.50 1.60 -6.50
N LEU A 61 -7.46 1.74 -7.29
CA LEU A 61 -6.06 1.65 -6.88
C LEU A 61 -5.41 3.02 -7.06
N VAL A 62 -4.75 3.52 -6.02
CA VAL A 62 -3.94 4.74 -6.06
C VAL A 62 -2.47 4.32 -6.07
N ILE A 63 -1.75 4.67 -7.12
CA ILE A 63 -0.40 4.19 -7.41
C ILE A 63 0.56 5.37 -7.63
N PRO A 64 1.78 5.33 -7.07
CA PRO A 64 2.82 6.27 -7.46
C PRO A 64 3.26 5.96 -8.89
N LYS A 65 3.71 6.98 -9.62
CA LYS A 65 4.23 6.81 -10.97
C LYS A 65 5.62 6.19 -10.98
N ARG A 66 6.45 6.51 -9.98
CA ARG A 66 7.73 5.82 -9.74
C ARG A 66 7.44 4.39 -9.27
N HIS A 67 8.25 3.45 -9.74
CA HIS A 67 8.22 2.08 -9.26
C HIS A 67 8.81 2.03 -7.85
N VAL A 68 7.97 1.69 -6.87
CA VAL A 68 8.36 1.55 -5.45
C VAL A 68 7.59 0.39 -4.85
N PRO A 69 8.21 -0.77 -4.57
CA PRO A 69 7.47 -1.96 -4.11
C PRO A 69 6.72 -1.74 -2.80
N TRP A 70 7.35 -1.04 -1.85
CA TRP A 70 6.82 -0.86 -0.51
C TRP A 70 6.50 0.59 -0.20
N TRP A 71 5.33 0.84 0.39
CA TRP A 71 4.83 2.19 0.62
C TRP A 71 5.71 3.02 1.57
N HIS A 72 6.44 2.36 2.47
CA HIS A 72 7.34 3.02 3.43
C HIS A 72 8.70 3.39 2.81
N GLU A 73 8.92 3.10 1.54
CA GLU A 73 10.11 3.49 0.76
C GLU A 73 9.81 4.64 -0.24
N LEU A 74 8.60 5.21 -0.17
CA LEU A 74 8.23 6.40 -0.93
C LEU A 74 8.94 7.63 -0.37
N SER A 75 9.29 8.58 -1.25
CA SER A 75 9.74 9.90 -0.78
C SER A 75 8.60 10.62 -0.06
N ASP A 76 8.93 11.64 0.72
CA ASP A 76 7.92 12.44 1.43
C ASP A 76 6.92 13.11 0.47
N GLU A 77 7.40 13.57 -0.69
CA GLU A 77 6.58 14.17 -1.75
C GLU A 77 5.64 13.13 -2.38
N GLU A 78 6.15 11.92 -2.63
CA GLU A 78 5.35 10.83 -3.19
C GLU A 78 4.29 10.36 -2.21
N ASN A 79 4.66 10.16 -0.94
CA ASN A 79 3.72 9.84 0.14
C ASN A 79 2.62 10.90 0.25
N SER A 80 3.00 12.18 0.25
CA SER A 80 2.06 13.29 0.32
C SER A 80 1.10 13.33 -0.88
N SER A 81 1.63 13.15 -2.09
CA SER A 81 0.81 13.08 -3.31
C SER A 81 -0.13 11.88 -3.31
N LEU A 82 0.36 10.70 -2.91
CA LEU A 82 -0.40 9.45 -2.90
C LEU A 82 -1.62 9.54 -1.98
N PHE A 83 -1.42 9.99 -0.73
CA PHE A 83 -2.50 10.15 0.23
C PHE A 83 -3.45 11.30 -0.13
N LYS A 84 -2.94 12.40 -0.70
CA LYS A 84 -3.78 13.49 -1.22
C LYS A 84 -4.71 12.99 -2.33
N GLY A 85 -4.16 12.24 -3.28
CA GLY A 85 -4.91 11.59 -4.36
C GLY A 85 -5.97 10.65 -3.82
N ALA A 86 -5.59 9.79 -2.87
CA ALA A 86 -6.50 8.86 -2.22
C ALA A 86 -7.67 9.58 -1.54
N GLY A 87 -7.40 10.63 -0.78
CA GLY A 87 -8.43 11.43 -0.11
C GLY A 87 -9.37 12.15 -1.08
N ILE A 88 -8.86 12.67 -2.21
CA ILE A 88 -9.69 13.29 -3.26
C ILE A 88 -10.64 12.26 -3.86
N VAL A 89 -10.11 11.09 -4.24
CA VAL A 89 -10.89 10.03 -4.87
C VAL A 89 -11.93 9.47 -3.90
N ALA A 90 -11.56 9.21 -2.64
CA ALA A 90 -12.47 8.73 -1.61
C ALA A 90 -13.66 9.70 -1.41
N ARG A 91 -13.43 11.02 -1.37
CA ARG A 91 -14.54 12.00 -1.30
C ARG A 91 -15.46 11.96 -2.52
N LYS A 92 -14.90 11.77 -3.71
CA LYS A 92 -15.70 11.60 -4.94
C LYS A 92 -16.53 10.32 -4.88
N MET A 93 -15.97 9.21 -4.39
CA MET A 93 -16.68 7.95 -4.18
C MET A 93 -17.82 8.13 -3.19
N MET A 94 -17.59 8.79 -2.04
CA MET A 94 -18.64 9.08 -1.06
C MET A 94 -19.82 9.83 -1.69
N ALA A 95 -19.53 10.87 -2.49
CA ALA A 95 -20.56 11.68 -3.13
C ALA A 95 -21.34 10.90 -4.23
N ALA A 96 -20.64 10.12 -5.05
CA ALA A 96 -21.23 9.46 -6.22
C ALA A 96 -21.94 8.14 -5.86
N LEU A 97 -21.38 7.37 -4.94
CA LEU A 97 -21.80 5.99 -4.63
C LEU A 97 -22.54 5.88 -3.31
N ARG A 98 -22.39 6.87 -2.41
CA ARG A 98 -23.00 6.90 -1.07
C ARG A 98 -22.81 5.58 -0.28
N PRO A 99 -21.58 5.03 -0.18
CA PRO A 99 -21.30 3.90 0.69
C PRO A 99 -21.31 4.35 2.17
N ASP A 100 -21.25 3.40 3.09
CA ASP A 100 -21.17 3.69 4.53
C ASP A 100 -19.78 4.27 4.87
N PHE A 101 -18.72 3.71 4.27
CA PHE A 101 -17.35 4.21 4.36
C PHE A 101 -16.49 3.78 3.17
N ILE A 102 -15.25 4.27 3.09
CA ILE A 102 -14.24 3.80 2.13
C ILE A 102 -13.19 3.02 2.91
N CYS A 103 -13.12 1.71 2.68
CA CYS A 103 -12.02 0.90 3.19
C CYS A 103 -10.74 1.27 2.45
N MET A 104 -9.67 1.49 3.21
CA MET A 104 -8.35 1.80 2.69
C MET A 104 -7.32 0.84 3.27
N TYR A 105 -6.53 0.19 2.42
CA TYR A 105 -5.39 -0.63 2.84
C TYR A 105 -4.28 -0.63 1.80
N ALA A 106 -3.06 -1.03 2.20
CA ALA A 106 -1.92 -1.24 1.33
C ALA A 106 -1.19 -2.52 1.75
N ARG A 107 -0.74 -3.35 0.80
CA ARG A 107 -0.10 -4.64 1.10
C ARG A 107 1.19 -4.92 0.33
N GLY A 108 1.33 -4.43 -0.92
CA GLY A 108 2.55 -4.58 -1.74
C GLY A 108 2.96 -6.00 -2.16
N ARG A 109 2.30 -7.06 -1.66
CA ARG A 109 2.78 -8.46 -1.84
C ARG A 109 2.41 -9.16 -3.14
N ARG A 110 1.31 -8.76 -3.81
CA ARG A 110 0.84 -9.45 -5.04
C ARG A 110 1.45 -8.86 -6.30
N ILE A 111 1.57 -7.54 -6.34
CA ILE A 111 2.26 -6.78 -7.36
C ILE A 111 3.25 -5.92 -6.57
N ALA A 112 4.54 -6.08 -6.87
CA ALA A 112 5.64 -5.39 -6.19
C ALA A 112 5.74 -3.93 -6.68
N HIS A 113 4.67 -3.17 -6.50
CA HIS A 113 4.57 -1.75 -6.77
C HIS A 113 3.47 -1.21 -5.87
N THR A 114 3.78 -0.20 -5.07
CA THR A 114 2.89 0.36 -4.06
C THR A 114 1.53 0.74 -4.64
N HIS A 115 0.47 0.26 -4.01
CA HIS A 115 -0.88 0.63 -4.37
C HIS A 115 -1.75 0.68 -3.11
N ILE A 116 -2.40 1.81 -2.91
CA ILE A 116 -3.46 1.96 -1.92
C ILE A 116 -4.76 1.50 -2.57
N PHE A 117 -5.39 0.52 -1.94
CA PHE A 117 -6.73 0.07 -2.27
C PHE A 117 -7.74 1.06 -1.68
N LEU A 118 -8.70 1.51 -2.47
CA LEU A 118 -9.85 2.27 -2.03
C LEU A 118 -11.11 1.52 -2.42
N VAL A 119 -11.83 1.01 -1.43
CA VAL A 119 -13.00 0.17 -1.65
C VAL A 119 -14.23 0.80 -0.97
N PRO A 120 -15.18 1.34 -1.75
CA PRO A 120 -16.50 1.72 -1.24
C PRO A 120 -17.15 0.52 -0.54
N THR A 121 -17.45 0.66 0.74
CA THR A 121 -17.88 -0.45 1.60
C THR A 121 -19.24 -0.14 2.22
N VAL A 122 -20.12 -1.13 2.24
CA VAL A 122 -21.44 -1.07 2.87
C VAL A 122 -21.62 -2.24 3.82
N LYS A 123 -22.51 -2.06 4.80
CA LYS A 123 -22.82 -3.11 5.78
C LYS A 123 -23.11 -4.46 5.12
N GLY A 124 -22.41 -5.50 5.58
CA GLY A 124 -22.60 -6.88 5.16
C GLY A 124 -21.88 -7.27 3.87
N ASP A 125 -21.10 -6.37 3.26
CA ASP A 125 -20.22 -6.78 2.16
C ASP A 125 -19.01 -7.58 2.66
N VAL A 126 -18.18 -8.04 1.70
CA VAL A 126 -17.04 -8.92 1.99
C VAL A 126 -16.01 -8.23 2.87
N LEU A 127 -15.73 -6.94 2.66
CA LEU A 127 -14.73 -6.23 3.46
C LEU A 127 -15.27 -5.88 4.84
N ASP A 128 -16.51 -5.40 4.93
CA ASP A 128 -17.17 -5.17 6.23
C ASP A 128 -17.16 -6.45 7.07
N SER A 129 -17.55 -7.59 6.47
CA SER A 129 -17.54 -8.90 7.14
C SER A 129 -16.13 -9.35 7.55
N LEU A 130 -15.13 -9.13 6.69
CA LEU A 130 -13.74 -9.46 6.98
C LEU A 130 -13.20 -8.64 8.15
N PHE A 131 -13.42 -7.33 8.16
CA PHE A 131 -12.93 -6.46 9.24
C PHE A 131 -13.66 -6.73 10.56
N ASN A 132 -14.97 -6.95 10.54
CA ASN A 132 -15.70 -7.38 11.73
C ASN A 132 -15.14 -8.70 12.31
N ALA A 133 -14.74 -9.65 11.46
CA ALA A 133 -14.10 -10.88 11.91
C ALA A 133 -12.68 -10.65 12.47
N LEU A 134 -11.91 -9.73 11.86
CA LEU A 134 -10.59 -9.34 12.35
C LEU A 134 -10.66 -8.65 13.71
N GLU A 135 -11.66 -7.79 13.95
CA GLU A 135 -11.89 -7.14 15.24
C GLU A 135 -12.14 -8.17 16.35
N LEU A 136 -13.03 -9.14 16.11
CA LEU A 136 -13.26 -10.24 17.05
C LEU A 136 -11.97 -11.04 17.31
N PHE A 137 -11.17 -11.28 16.27
CA PHE A 137 -9.88 -11.94 16.40
C PHE A 137 -8.82 -11.08 17.09
N GLN A 138 -8.89 -9.74 17.04
CA GLN A 138 -7.98 -8.88 17.77
C GLN A 138 -8.31 -8.87 19.26
N GLU A 139 -9.59 -8.95 19.61
CA GLU A 139 -10.08 -8.88 20.98
C GLU A 139 -9.89 -10.18 21.78
N SER A 140 -10.04 -11.33 21.12
CA SER A 140 -10.19 -12.66 21.75
C SER A 140 -8.92 -13.47 22.14
N PRO A 141 -7.74 -13.36 21.49
CA PRO A 141 -6.70 -14.36 21.67
C PRO A 141 -5.97 -14.21 23.01
N ALA A 142 -6.18 -15.17 23.90
CA ALA A 142 -5.49 -15.23 25.20
C ALA A 142 -3.95 -15.20 25.07
N HIS A 143 -3.40 -15.76 23.99
CA HIS A 143 -1.95 -15.74 23.75
C HIS A 143 -1.39 -14.36 23.37
N LEU A 144 -2.22 -13.43 22.90
CA LEU A 144 -1.84 -12.04 22.63
C LEU A 144 -2.09 -11.13 23.85
N ALA A 145 -2.75 -11.61 24.90
CA ALA A 145 -3.09 -10.81 26.06
C ALA A 145 -1.86 -10.14 26.70
N GLY A 146 -0.72 -10.84 26.71
CA GLY A 146 0.55 -10.31 27.22
C GLY A 146 1.08 -9.09 26.45
N LEU A 147 0.72 -8.92 25.17
CA LEU A 147 1.10 -7.73 24.39
C LEU A 147 0.41 -6.46 24.91
N ARG A 148 -0.68 -6.59 25.67
CA ARG A 148 -1.42 -5.46 26.26
C ARG A 148 -0.88 -5.06 27.64
N GLU A 149 0.05 -5.83 28.19
CA GLU A 149 0.71 -5.48 29.45
C GLU A 149 1.57 -4.22 29.25
N GLU A 150 1.56 -3.33 30.24
CA GLU A 150 2.28 -2.05 30.18
C GLU A 150 3.75 -2.24 29.82
N LYS A 151 4.41 -3.24 30.43
CA LYS A 151 5.80 -3.56 30.12
C LYS A 151 6.00 -3.94 28.65
N ALA A 152 5.17 -4.84 28.11
CA ALA A 152 5.29 -5.28 26.71
C ALA A 152 5.07 -4.11 25.73
N MET A 153 4.16 -3.19 26.05
CA MET A 153 3.93 -1.98 25.26
C MET A 153 5.11 -1.01 25.31
N ILE A 154 5.73 -0.83 26.48
CA ILE A 154 6.96 -0.02 26.63
C ILE A 154 8.11 -0.65 25.84
N ASP A 155 8.35 -1.96 26.03
CA ASP A 155 9.41 -2.69 25.35
C ASP A 155 9.24 -2.58 23.81
N ALA A 156 8.02 -2.74 23.30
CA ALA A 156 7.73 -2.59 21.87
C ALA A 156 7.95 -1.14 21.37
N ALA A 157 7.53 -0.14 22.14
CA ALA A 157 7.71 1.26 21.77
C ALA A 157 9.19 1.65 21.75
N ASP A 158 9.97 1.17 22.71
CA ASP A 158 11.40 1.46 22.79
C ASP A 158 12.17 0.80 21.65
N LEU A 159 11.84 -0.46 21.33
CA LEU A 159 12.40 -1.16 20.15
C LEU A 159 12.20 -0.37 18.86
N ILE A 160 11.00 0.19 18.65
CA ILE A 160 10.68 0.95 17.43
C ILE A 160 11.39 2.32 17.44
N ARG A 161 11.42 3.03 18.57
CA ARG A 161 12.02 4.37 18.66
C ARG A 161 13.54 4.37 18.54
N GLN A 162 14.18 3.28 18.94
CA GLN A 162 15.64 3.13 18.88
C GLN A 162 16.12 2.63 17.51
N ALA A 163 15.19 2.20 16.63
CA ALA A 163 15.54 1.82 15.28
C ALA A 163 15.92 3.06 14.46
N GLU A 164 17.09 3.02 13.84
CA GLU A 164 17.52 4.04 12.87
C GLU A 164 16.85 3.75 11.52
N THR A 165 16.36 4.80 10.86
CA THR A 165 15.86 4.75 9.49
C THR A 165 16.79 5.58 8.61
N GLU A 166 17.23 5.01 7.49
CA GLU A 166 18.04 5.69 6.46
C GLU A 166 17.24 6.75 5.69
#